data_AF-A0A842VZV8-F1
#
_entry.id   AF-A0A842VZV8-F1
#
_cell.length_a   1.000
_cell.length_b   1.000
_cell.length_c   1.000
_cell.angle_alpha   90.00
_cell.angle_beta   90.00
_cell.angle_gamma   90.00
#
_symmetry.space_group_name_H-M   'P 1'
#
loop_
_entity.id
_entity.type
_entity.pdbx_description
1 polymer ?
#
loop_
_entity_poly.entity_id
_entity_poly.type
_entity_poly.pdbx_seq_one_letter_code
_entity_poly.pdbx_strand_id
1 'polypeptide(L)'
;METFGSEPEKEELQAIEDIEKIIEKKIPKIDLSTKSEIKGWELGYMVRDNHIVNLGLGSCGLYKLPKSIGHLKFLERLWVSGNTIKYVPDSFKNLENLRILHMRYNNLTLLPNWSGDLLKLEVVYLSHNKLNSLPESVGNLSSLKELYLNDNNIMKLPDSLKNLSNLTMLNLRNNKLMYLPEEFGQLKELQALILEDNELTKLPESFQELTNVHELSLARNNFERIPGQIWGLKSLNQLNLDGNPFPQKEQVIINQKIENILEYCRKVTPIHLFLCYDRTDYDEFKVRDMISYLERQDEIYDVRVFTDTERVKQDIVDVNLFLFLATKRSILKKSECIEQIKLCHDNNLGMIVLQAKPVTWMNLKSINVHNELRLDYLKYDFNGFLSNLYDFIQTYKREVNTFNKYIAKFERNKLLIKTYLDEIINSKEFEKYYFANYLLISDALEEMGNDSTERAIVIRKLFESFGRKR
;
A
#
# COMPACT_ATOMS: atom_id res chain seq x y z
N MET A 1 -20.75 39.69 -24.15
CA MET A 1 -22.05 39.84 -23.48
C MET A 1 -22.40 38.48 -22.91
N GLU A 2 -21.86 38.17 -21.74
CA GLU A 2 -22.23 36.93 -21.02
C GLU A 2 -23.53 37.22 -20.27
N THR A 3 -24.55 36.41 -20.53
CA THR A 3 -25.88 36.51 -19.94
C THR A 3 -25.83 36.10 -18.47
N PHE A 4 -25.57 37.07 -17.59
CA PHE A 4 -25.76 36.93 -16.15
C PHE A 4 -27.23 37.19 -15.81
N GLY A 5 -27.94 36.14 -15.44
CA GLY A 5 -29.35 36.23 -15.05
C GLY A 5 -30.20 35.19 -15.73
N SER A 6 -29.85 33.93 -15.53
CA SER A 6 -30.51 32.81 -16.17
C SER A 6 -31.22 32.02 -15.05
N GLU A 7 -32.55 31.88 -15.14
CA GLU A 7 -33.37 31.21 -14.12
C GLU A 7 -33.17 29.69 -14.22
N PRO A 8 -33.22 28.94 -13.10
CA PRO A 8 -33.19 27.48 -13.16
C PRO A 8 -34.34 26.94 -14.00
N GLU A 9 -34.16 25.73 -14.55
CA GLU A 9 -35.26 25.07 -15.22
C GLU A 9 -36.47 24.90 -14.29
N LYS A 10 -37.68 24.94 -14.87
CA LYS A 10 -38.94 24.89 -14.11
C LYS A 10 -39.03 23.67 -13.18
N GLU A 11 -38.50 22.53 -13.61
CA GLU A 11 -38.49 21.29 -12.81
C GLU A 11 -37.54 21.37 -11.61
N GLU A 12 -36.42 22.08 -11.74
CA GLU A 12 -35.47 22.33 -10.64
C GLU A 12 -36.05 23.32 -9.62
N LEU A 13 -36.72 24.38 -10.10
CA LEU A 13 -37.46 25.30 -9.23
C LEU A 13 -38.57 24.56 -8.46
N GLN A 14 -39.27 23.62 -9.10
CA GLN A 14 -40.26 22.80 -8.41
C GLN A 14 -39.65 21.98 -7.27
N ALA A 15 -38.43 21.46 -7.46
CA ALA A 15 -37.71 20.75 -6.40
C ALA A 15 -37.38 21.68 -5.24
N ILE A 16 -36.92 22.92 -5.51
CA ILE A 16 -36.70 23.94 -4.48
C ILE A 16 -37.99 24.24 -3.72
N GLU A 17 -39.09 24.53 -4.43
CA GLU A 17 -40.39 24.82 -3.81
C GLU A 17 -40.90 23.67 -2.93
N ASP A 18 -40.71 22.42 -3.34
CA ASP A 18 -41.11 21.26 -2.53
C ASP A 18 -40.27 21.12 -1.26
N ILE A 19 -39.00 21.48 -1.31
CA ILE A 19 -38.13 21.54 -0.13
C ILE A 19 -38.56 22.70 0.77
N GLU A 20 -38.81 23.89 0.21
CA GLU A 20 -39.30 25.07 0.95
C GLU A 20 -40.60 24.78 1.71
N LYS A 21 -41.52 24.00 1.12
CA LYS A 21 -42.74 23.54 1.78
C LYS A 21 -42.46 22.64 2.99
N ILE A 22 -41.41 21.81 2.93
CA ILE A 22 -41.04 20.91 4.04
C ILE A 22 -40.38 21.68 5.18
N ILE A 23 -39.51 22.65 4.86
CA ILE A 23 -38.76 23.42 5.87
C ILE A 23 -39.46 24.72 6.30
N GLU A 24 -40.62 25.02 5.71
CA GLU A 24 -41.42 26.23 5.93
C GLU A 24 -40.61 27.53 5.80
N LYS A 25 -39.65 27.54 4.88
CA LYS A 25 -38.69 28.64 4.71
C LYS A 25 -38.24 28.75 3.26
N LYS A 26 -38.12 29.98 2.78
CA LYS A 26 -37.55 30.27 1.46
C LYS A 26 -36.06 29.95 1.40
N ILE A 27 -35.63 29.30 0.33
CA ILE A 27 -34.24 28.96 0.05
C ILE A 27 -33.70 30.03 -0.91
N PRO A 28 -32.76 30.89 -0.48
CA PRO A 28 -32.29 31.97 -1.33
C PRO A 28 -31.38 31.45 -2.46
N LYS A 29 -31.48 32.07 -3.64
CA LYS A 29 -30.47 31.95 -4.69
C LYS A 29 -29.21 32.71 -4.25
N ILE A 30 -28.05 32.05 -4.31
CA ILE A 30 -26.74 32.62 -3.96
C ILE A 30 -25.98 32.92 -5.26
N ASP A 31 -25.48 34.15 -5.39
CA ASP A 31 -24.80 34.61 -6.60
C ASP A 31 -23.32 34.16 -6.67
N LEU A 32 -22.98 33.45 -7.75
CA LEU A 32 -21.64 32.98 -8.10
C LEU A 32 -20.61 34.11 -8.24
N SER A 33 -21.05 35.33 -8.56
CA SER A 33 -20.14 36.49 -8.69
C SER A 33 -19.51 36.93 -7.36
N THR A 34 -20.12 36.52 -6.24
CA THR A 34 -19.72 36.95 -4.88
C THR A 34 -19.07 35.85 -4.04
N LYS A 35 -19.26 34.58 -4.41
CA LYS A 35 -18.69 33.41 -3.72
C LYS A 35 -18.40 32.28 -4.71
N SER A 36 -17.24 31.65 -4.57
CA SER A 36 -16.86 30.47 -5.36
C SER A 36 -17.62 29.20 -4.98
N GLU A 37 -18.19 29.14 -3.77
CA GLU A 37 -18.95 27.99 -3.27
C GLU A 37 -19.95 28.36 -2.14
N ILE A 38 -21.01 27.55 -1.99
CA ILE A 38 -21.86 27.52 -0.80
C ILE A 38 -21.09 26.82 0.33
N LYS A 39 -21.04 27.41 1.52
CA LYS A 39 -20.52 26.70 2.69
C LYS A 39 -21.58 25.72 3.20
N GLY A 40 -21.17 24.54 3.68
CA GLY A 40 -22.11 23.45 3.98
C GLY A 40 -23.18 23.69 5.05
N TRP A 41 -23.07 24.78 5.82
CA TRP A 41 -24.08 25.24 6.79
C TRP A 41 -24.99 26.36 6.25
N GLU A 42 -24.73 26.88 5.05
CA GLU A 42 -25.51 27.96 4.45
C GLU A 42 -26.77 27.37 3.79
N LEU A 43 -27.92 27.99 4.07
CA LEU A 43 -29.17 27.70 3.36
C LEU A 43 -29.19 28.48 2.04
N GLY A 44 -29.24 27.79 0.91
CA GLY A 44 -29.32 28.43 -0.40
C GLY A 44 -28.97 27.51 -1.56
N TYR A 45 -29.07 28.02 -2.79
CA TYR A 45 -28.67 27.30 -4.01
C TYR A 45 -27.90 28.18 -4.99
N MET A 46 -26.99 27.61 -5.77
CA MET A 46 -26.27 28.32 -6.84
C MET A 46 -26.69 27.78 -8.20
N VAL A 47 -26.70 28.68 -9.19
CA VAL A 47 -27.11 28.38 -10.56
C VAL A 47 -25.96 28.66 -11.50
N ARG A 48 -25.55 27.68 -12.29
CA ARG A 48 -24.57 27.82 -13.37
C ARG A 48 -25.21 27.33 -14.67
N ASP A 49 -25.14 28.12 -15.73
CA ASP A 49 -25.70 27.78 -17.05
C ASP A 49 -27.18 27.33 -16.99
N ASN A 50 -28.05 28.08 -16.30
CA ASN A 50 -29.47 27.74 -16.03
C ASN A 50 -29.71 26.50 -15.16
N HIS A 51 -28.70 25.92 -14.50
CA HIS A 51 -28.88 24.71 -13.72
C HIS A 51 -28.42 24.84 -12.27
N ILE A 52 -29.14 24.21 -11.35
CA ILE A 52 -28.75 24.19 -9.94
C ILE A 52 -27.58 23.22 -9.74
N VAL A 53 -26.41 23.77 -9.44
CA VAL A 53 -25.16 22.99 -9.27
C VAL A 53 -24.76 22.78 -7.82
N ASN A 54 -25.18 23.67 -6.92
CA ASN A 54 -24.91 23.57 -5.49
C ASN A 54 -26.20 23.82 -4.70
N LEU A 55 -26.44 23.01 -3.67
CA LEU A 55 -27.61 23.14 -2.81
C LEU A 55 -27.26 22.91 -1.33
N GLY A 56 -27.45 23.96 -0.53
CA GLY A 56 -27.22 23.97 0.90
C GLY A 56 -28.54 23.92 1.69
N LEU A 57 -28.69 22.88 2.49
CA LEU A 57 -29.86 22.50 3.29
C LEU A 57 -29.41 21.99 4.68
N GLY A 58 -28.30 22.53 5.19
CA GLY A 58 -27.79 22.17 6.51
C GLY A 58 -28.72 22.68 7.62
N SER A 59 -29.02 21.82 8.61
CA SER A 59 -29.74 22.18 9.84
C SER A 59 -31.04 22.97 9.62
N CYS A 60 -31.80 22.64 8.58
CA CYS A 60 -33.03 23.34 8.21
C CYS A 60 -34.31 22.59 8.61
N GLY A 61 -34.20 21.53 9.40
CA GLY A 61 -35.35 20.79 9.93
C GLY A 61 -35.93 19.74 8.97
N LEU A 62 -35.17 19.32 7.94
CA LEU A 62 -35.63 18.26 7.05
C LEU A 62 -35.78 16.93 7.81
N TYR A 63 -36.95 16.31 7.67
CA TYR A 63 -37.19 14.93 8.13
C TYR A 63 -37.28 13.94 6.96
N LYS A 64 -37.36 14.45 5.72
CA LYS A 64 -37.34 13.69 4.47
C LYS A 64 -36.83 14.57 3.33
N LEU A 65 -36.32 13.96 2.27
CA LEU A 65 -36.12 14.62 0.98
C LEU A 65 -37.34 14.36 0.08
N PRO A 66 -37.86 15.38 -0.64
CA PRO A 66 -38.95 15.17 -1.58
C PRO A 66 -38.47 14.40 -2.81
N LYS A 67 -39.38 13.66 -3.48
CA LYS A 67 -39.03 12.92 -4.71
C LYS A 67 -38.52 13.85 -5.82
N SER A 68 -38.99 15.10 -5.86
CA SER A 68 -38.55 16.11 -6.82
C SER A 68 -37.07 16.48 -6.69
N ILE A 69 -36.36 16.10 -5.61
CA ILE A 69 -34.89 16.27 -5.53
C ILE A 69 -34.17 15.67 -6.73
N GLY A 70 -34.71 14.58 -7.31
CA GLY A 70 -34.16 13.94 -8.51
C GLY A 70 -34.30 14.73 -9.81
N HIS A 71 -34.93 15.91 -9.79
CA HIS A 71 -34.94 16.84 -10.93
C HIS A 71 -33.63 17.62 -11.05
N LEU A 72 -32.84 17.72 -9.96
CA LEU A 72 -31.59 18.48 -9.91
C LEU A 72 -30.42 17.71 -10.57
N LYS A 73 -30.58 17.28 -11.82
CA LYS A 73 -29.65 16.36 -12.52
C LYS A 73 -28.22 16.92 -12.66
N PHE A 74 -28.07 18.24 -12.60
CA PHE A 74 -26.79 18.96 -12.71
C PHE A 74 -26.15 19.26 -11.36
N LEU A 75 -26.78 18.84 -10.26
CA LEU A 75 -26.27 19.09 -8.91
C LEU A 75 -24.92 18.40 -8.70
N GLU A 76 -23.90 19.20 -8.40
CA GLU A 76 -22.53 18.75 -8.14
C GLU A 76 -22.25 18.61 -6.65
N ARG A 77 -22.88 19.44 -5.81
CA ARG A 77 -22.66 19.48 -4.36
C ARG A 77 -23.96 19.63 -3.59
N LEU A 78 -24.19 18.71 -2.64
CA LEU A 78 -25.37 18.72 -1.78
C LEU A 78 -24.98 18.68 -0.30
N TRP A 79 -25.44 19.67 0.47
CA TRP A 79 -25.30 19.69 1.91
C TRP A 79 -26.65 19.56 2.60
N VAL A 80 -26.89 18.44 3.29
CA VAL A 80 -28.13 18.15 4.03
C VAL A 80 -27.83 17.68 5.46
N SER A 81 -26.71 18.11 6.02
CA SER A 81 -26.24 17.68 7.33
C SER A 81 -27.00 18.36 8.48
N GLY A 82 -27.12 17.69 9.63
CA GLY A 82 -27.81 18.24 10.81
C GLY A 82 -29.33 18.21 10.69
N ASN A 83 -29.88 17.21 10.01
CA ASN A 83 -31.32 17.03 9.79
C ASN A 83 -31.78 15.72 10.46
N THR A 84 -33.02 15.29 10.23
CA THR A 84 -33.58 14.05 10.80
C THR A 84 -33.95 13.02 9.73
N ILE A 85 -33.33 13.11 8.54
CA ILE A 85 -33.63 12.27 7.38
C ILE A 85 -33.33 10.80 7.71
N LYS A 86 -34.33 9.93 7.50
CA LYS A 86 -34.20 8.47 7.71
C LYS A 86 -33.91 7.68 6.43
N TYR A 87 -34.42 8.17 5.29
CA TYR A 87 -34.33 7.49 4.00
C TYR A 87 -34.07 8.49 2.89
N VAL A 88 -33.33 8.04 1.88
CA VAL A 88 -33.09 8.78 0.64
C VAL A 88 -34.08 8.25 -0.42
N PRO A 89 -34.85 9.11 -1.11
CA PRO A 89 -35.81 8.67 -2.12
C PRO A 89 -35.12 8.10 -3.36
N ASP A 90 -35.74 7.14 -4.04
CA ASP A 90 -35.15 6.49 -5.23
C ASP A 90 -34.84 7.44 -6.39
N SER A 91 -35.53 8.57 -6.49
CA SER A 91 -35.24 9.60 -7.48
C SER A 91 -33.87 10.25 -7.31
N PHE A 92 -33.24 10.11 -6.14
CA PHE A 92 -31.91 10.63 -5.86
C PHE A 92 -30.82 9.96 -6.72
N LYS A 93 -31.08 8.76 -7.26
CA LYS A 93 -30.19 8.11 -8.24
C LYS A 93 -29.98 8.95 -9.52
N ASN A 94 -30.89 9.89 -9.81
CA ASN A 94 -30.81 10.76 -10.99
C ASN A 94 -29.79 11.91 -10.82
N LEU A 95 -29.17 12.05 -9.64
CA LEU A 95 -28.15 13.07 -9.37
C LEU A 95 -26.78 12.64 -9.93
N GLU A 96 -26.73 12.29 -11.21
CA GLU A 96 -25.58 11.67 -11.89
C GLU A 96 -24.33 12.56 -11.92
N ASN A 97 -24.50 13.87 -11.69
CA ASN A 97 -23.41 14.84 -11.61
C ASN A 97 -22.88 15.10 -10.19
N LEU A 98 -23.44 14.44 -9.18
CA LEU A 98 -23.08 14.68 -7.79
C LEU A 98 -21.66 14.21 -7.50
N ARG A 99 -20.83 15.14 -7.03
CA ARG A 99 -19.41 14.93 -6.67
C ARG A 99 -19.19 14.95 -5.17
N ILE A 100 -19.92 15.81 -4.45
CA ILE A 100 -19.78 15.98 -3.00
C ILE A 100 -21.14 15.86 -2.33
N LEU A 101 -21.25 14.93 -1.38
CA LEU A 101 -22.47 14.69 -0.61
C LEU A 101 -22.20 14.79 0.90
N HIS A 102 -22.84 15.74 1.57
CA HIS A 102 -22.80 15.88 3.02
C HIS A 102 -24.14 15.54 3.67
N MET A 103 -24.24 14.36 4.31
CA MET A 103 -25.41 13.92 5.07
C MET A 103 -25.10 13.59 6.53
N ARG A 104 -24.10 14.23 7.13
CA ARG A 104 -23.71 14.00 8.54
C ARG A 104 -24.86 14.37 9.48
N TYR A 105 -24.89 13.78 10.68
CA TYR A 105 -25.89 14.10 11.71
C TYR A 105 -27.32 13.99 11.17
N ASN A 106 -27.68 12.79 10.73
CA ASN A 106 -29.02 12.41 10.29
C ASN A 106 -29.45 11.10 10.97
N ASN A 107 -30.56 10.51 10.55
CA ASN A 107 -31.07 9.25 11.08
C ASN A 107 -31.04 8.13 10.03
N LEU A 108 -30.12 8.17 9.06
CA LEU A 108 -30.05 7.16 8.00
C LEU A 108 -29.74 5.79 8.60
N THR A 109 -30.57 4.78 8.30
CA THR A 109 -30.37 3.40 8.78
C THR A 109 -29.75 2.48 7.74
N LEU A 110 -29.89 2.84 6.46
CA LEU A 110 -29.38 2.08 5.32
C LEU A 110 -29.11 3.01 4.14
N LEU A 111 -28.19 2.61 3.25
CA LEU A 111 -28.04 3.19 1.93
C LEU A 111 -28.73 2.29 0.90
N PRO A 112 -29.51 2.84 -0.05
CA PRO A 112 -30.14 2.06 -1.11
C PRO A 112 -29.11 1.41 -2.04
N ASN A 113 -29.48 0.28 -2.66
CA ASN A 113 -28.60 -0.43 -3.61
C ASN A 113 -28.19 0.41 -4.83
N TRP A 114 -28.96 1.41 -5.25
CA TRP A 114 -28.56 2.31 -6.33
C TRP A 114 -27.49 3.32 -5.90
N SER A 115 -27.09 3.37 -4.62
CA SER A 115 -26.09 4.35 -4.14
C SER A 115 -24.75 4.24 -4.87
N GLY A 116 -24.43 3.05 -5.40
CA GLY A 116 -23.28 2.80 -6.27
C GLY A 116 -23.38 3.38 -7.67
N ASP A 117 -24.55 3.83 -8.11
CA ASP A 117 -24.79 4.34 -9.47
C ASP A 117 -24.34 5.81 -9.61
N LEU A 118 -24.01 6.48 -8.50
CA LEU A 118 -23.54 7.86 -8.47
C LEU A 118 -22.03 7.92 -8.76
N LEU A 119 -21.64 7.50 -9.97
CA LEU A 119 -20.25 7.23 -10.39
C LEU A 119 -19.29 8.42 -10.29
N LYS A 120 -19.80 9.66 -10.22
CA LYS A 120 -19.01 10.89 -10.09
C LYS A 120 -18.76 11.33 -8.64
N LEU A 121 -19.31 10.63 -7.65
CA LEU A 121 -19.05 10.95 -6.25
C LEU A 121 -17.56 10.80 -5.94
N GLU A 122 -16.98 11.88 -5.41
CA GLU A 122 -15.59 11.96 -4.98
C GLU A 122 -15.48 12.00 -3.46
N VAL A 123 -16.43 12.67 -2.79
CA VAL A 123 -16.39 12.87 -1.34
C VAL A 123 -17.78 12.66 -0.74
N VAL A 124 -17.87 11.74 0.22
CA VAL A 124 -19.13 11.39 0.89
C VAL A 124 -18.98 11.46 2.41
N TYR A 125 -19.78 12.32 3.04
CA TYR A 125 -19.85 12.44 4.50
C TYR A 125 -21.17 11.88 5.04
N LEU A 126 -21.09 10.75 5.73
CA LEU A 126 -22.20 10.02 6.35
C LEU A 126 -22.03 9.86 7.86
N SER A 127 -21.12 10.61 8.49
CA SER A 127 -20.86 10.53 9.93
C SER A 127 -22.10 10.79 10.79
N HIS A 128 -22.16 10.25 12.00
CA HIS A 128 -23.27 10.45 12.94
C HIS A 128 -24.63 10.12 12.33
N ASN A 129 -24.75 8.89 11.83
CA ASN A 129 -26.01 8.31 11.35
C ASN A 129 -26.27 7.01 12.12
N LYS A 130 -27.14 6.15 11.60
CA LYS A 130 -27.51 4.86 12.21
C LYS A 130 -27.31 3.71 11.23
N LEU A 131 -26.37 3.85 10.29
CA LEU A 131 -26.09 2.84 9.27
C LEU A 131 -25.58 1.57 9.94
N ASN A 132 -26.20 0.42 9.64
CA ASN A 132 -25.77 -0.88 10.18
C ASN A 132 -24.87 -1.66 9.20
N SER A 133 -24.91 -1.32 7.91
CA SER A 133 -24.11 -1.89 6.83
C SER A 133 -24.06 -0.94 5.63
N LEU A 134 -23.20 -1.26 4.67
CA LEU A 134 -23.19 -0.64 3.34
C LEU A 134 -23.65 -1.69 2.30
N PRO A 135 -24.35 -1.29 1.24
CA PRO A 135 -24.70 -2.19 0.15
C PRO A 135 -23.46 -2.55 -0.69
N GLU A 136 -23.45 -3.74 -1.30
CA GLU A 136 -22.38 -4.18 -2.22
C GLU A 136 -22.16 -3.22 -3.38
N SER A 137 -23.16 -2.44 -3.78
CA SER A 137 -22.99 -1.46 -4.84
C SER A 137 -22.06 -0.30 -4.48
N VAL A 138 -21.73 -0.06 -3.20
CA VAL A 138 -20.76 0.98 -2.82
C VAL A 138 -19.43 0.80 -3.55
N GLY A 139 -19.00 -0.44 -3.80
CA GLY A 139 -17.79 -0.74 -4.57
C GLY A 139 -17.81 -0.23 -6.02
N ASN A 140 -18.96 0.21 -6.56
CA ASN A 140 -19.07 0.77 -7.91
C ASN A 140 -18.68 2.26 -7.98
N LEU A 141 -18.48 2.94 -6.84
CA LEU A 141 -18.14 4.36 -6.78
C LEU A 141 -16.69 4.61 -7.20
N SER A 142 -16.40 4.40 -8.47
CA SER A 142 -15.04 4.41 -9.04
C SER A 142 -14.31 5.74 -8.91
N SER A 143 -15.02 6.86 -8.75
CA SER A 143 -14.41 8.19 -8.54
C SER A 143 -14.19 8.55 -7.07
N LEU A 144 -14.61 7.70 -6.12
CA LEU A 144 -14.63 8.04 -4.70
C LEU A 144 -13.21 8.11 -4.13
N LYS A 145 -12.91 9.25 -3.51
CA LYS A 145 -11.62 9.54 -2.87
C LYS A 145 -11.74 9.56 -1.36
N GLU A 146 -12.84 10.08 -0.83
CA GLU A 146 -13.01 10.21 0.62
C GLU A 146 -14.38 9.71 1.09
N LEU A 147 -14.37 8.82 2.07
CA LEU A 147 -15.56 8.23 2.66
C LEU A 147 -15.51 8.33 4.19
N TYR A 148 -16.43 9.13 4.75
CA TYR A 148 -16.55 9.33 6.20
C TYR A 148 -17.81 8.67 6.73
N LEU A 149 -17.64 7.61 7.53
CA LEU A 149 -18.69 6.77 8.11
C LEU A 149 -18.60 6.70 9.63
N ASN A 150 -17.82 7.57 10.26
CA ASN A 150 -17.65 7.56 11.71
C ASN A 150 -18.96 7.79 12.48
N ASP A 151 -19.08 7.22 13.68
CA ASP A 151 -20.27 7.34 14.53
C ASP A 151 -21.52 6.77 13.83
N ASN A 152 -21.44 5.50 13.44
CA ASN A 152 -22.54 4.70 12.91
C ASN A 152 -22.63 3.37 13.68
N ASN A 153 -23.41 2.40 13.19
CA ASN A 153 -23.56 1.07 13.78
C ASN A 153 -23.05 -0.02 12.83
N ILE A 154 -22.08 0.28 11.96
CA ILE A 154 -21.66 -0.64 10.89
C ILE A 154 -20.97 -1.86 11.50
N MET A 155 -21.50 -3.04 11.22
CA MET A 155 -20.98 -4.32 11.73
C MET A 155 -20.09 -5.05 10.71
N LYS A 156 -20.38 -4.91 9.42
CA LYS A 156 -19.64 -5.51 8.31
C LYS A 156 -19.49 -4.50 7.16
N LEU A 157 -18.33 -4.49 6.52
CA LEU A 157 -18.09 -3.84 5.22
C LEU A 157 -18.35 -4.83 4.06
N PRO A 158 -18.91 -4.38 2.93
CA PRO A 158 -19.13 -5.22 1.75
C PRO A 158 -17.81 -5.69 1.16
N ASP A 159 -17.81 -6.85 0.52
CA ASP A 159 -16.59 -7.42 -0.07
C ASP A 159 -16.16 -6.59 -1.31
N SER A 160 -17.12 -5.94 -1.97
CA SER A 160 -16.89 -5.00 -3.07
C SER A 160 -16.11 -3.74 -2.69
N LEU A 161 -15.90 -3.43 -1.40
CA LEU A 161 -15.16 -2.25 -0.96
C LEU A 161 -13.76 -2.21 -1.59
N LYS A 162 -13.16 -3.38 -1.83
CA LYS A 162 -11.87 -3.55 -2.52
C LYS A 162 -11.78 -2.87 -3.89
N ASN A 163 -12.93 -2.63 -4.53
CA ASN A 163 -13.01 -2.02 -5.87
C ASN A 163 -12.89 -0.49 -5.85
N LEU A 164 -12.88 0.15 -4.68
CA LEU A 164 -12.70 1.60 -4.54
C LEU A 164 -11.24 2.01 -4.75
N SER A 165 -10.74 1.83 -5.97
CA SER A 165 -9.32 1.98 -6.31
C SER A 165 -8.76 3.39 -6.14
N ASN A 166 -9.61 4.43 -6.12
CA ASN A 166 -9.20 5.84 -5.93
C ASN A 166 -9.37 6.33 -4.48
N LEU A 167 -9.78 5.48 -3.55
CA LEU A 167 -10.07 5.87 -2.17
C LEU A 167 -8.78 6.20 -1.42
N THR A 168 -8.63 7.45 -0.98
CA THR A 168 -7.47 7.95 -0.23
C THR A 168 -7.77 8.13 1.26
N MET A 169 -9.03 8.36 1.65
CA MET A 169 -9.45 8.55 3.03
C MET A 169 -10.64 7.66 3.36
N LEU A 170 -10.51 6.83 4.41
CA LEU A 170 -11.60 6.04 4.96
C LEU A 170 -11.68 6.22 6.49
N ASN A 171 -12.76 6.84 6.95
CA ASN A 171 -13.03 7.00 8.37
C ASN A 171 -14.21 6.14 8.83
N LEU A 172 -13.92 5.14 9.65
CA LEU A 172 -14.87 4.18 10.22
C LEU A 172 -14.87 4.22 11.75
N ARG A 173 -14.36 5.31 12.34
CA ARG A 173 -14.31 5.47 13.80
C ARG A 173 -15.68 5.27 14.46
N ASN A 174 -15.72 4.67 15.65
CA ASN A 174 -16.94 4.52 16.44
C ASN A 174 -18.04 3.80 15.65
N ASN A 175 -17.74 2.55 15.29
CA ASN A 175 -18.65 1.59 14.66
C ASN A 175 -18.58 0.26 15.44
N LYS A 176 -19.09 -0.84 14.86
CA LYS A 176 -19.14 -2.16 15.49
C LYS A 176 -18.44 -3.22 14.63
N LEU A 177 -17.38 -2.81 13.92
CA LEU A 177 -16.66 -3.71 13.01
C LEU A 177 -15.92 -4.77 13.82
N MET A 178 -16.22 -6.04 13.53
CA MET A 178 -15.53 -7.19 14.13
C MET A 178 -14.37 -7.70 13.26
N TYR A 179 -14.46 -7.48 11.95
CA TYR A 179 -13.46 -7.87 10.96
C TYR A 179 -13.49 -6.94 9.74
N LEU A 180 -12.40 -6.91 8.99
CA LEU A 180 -12.33 -6.31 7.65
C LEU A 180 -12.43 -7.43 6.59
N PRO A 181 -12.93 -7.13 5.37
CA PRO A 181 -12.91 -8.07 4.23
C PRO A 181 -11.52 -8.64 3.93
N GLU A 182 -11.42 -9.87 3.43
CA GLU A 182 -10.13 -10.54 3.18
C GLU A 182 -9.24 -9.80 2.18
N GLU A 183 -9.82 -9.12 1.19
CA GLU A 183 -9.12 -8.36 0.14
C GLU A 183 -9.02 -6.85 0.45
N PHE A 184 -9.09 -6.46 1.72
CA PHE A 184 -9.00 -5.04 2.12
C PHE A 184 -7.70 -4.36 1.63
N GLY A 185 -6.62 -5.13 1.46
CA GLY A 185 -5.35 -4.69 0.88
C GLY A 185 -5.40 -4.15 -0.55
N GLN A 186 -6.49 -4.34 -1.28
CA GLN A 186 -6.64 -3.86 -2.66
C GLN A 186 -6.91 -2.35 -2.77
N LEU A 187 -7.14 -1.66 -1.64
CA LEU A 187 -7.26 -0.20 -1.58
C LEU A 187 -5.88 0.47 -1.72
N LYS A 188 -5.25 0.34 -2.89
CA LYS A 188 -3.85 0.73 -3.12
C LYS A 188 -3.58 2.22 -2.96
N GLU A 189 -4.58 3.08 -3.18
CA GLU A 189 -4.44 4.54 -3.04
C GLU A 189 -4.75 5.05 -1.63
N LEU A 190 -5.09 4.17 -0.68
CA LEU A 190 -5.49 4.58 0.67
C LEU A 190 -4.32 5.23 1.41
N GLN A 191 -4.52 6.46 1.88
CA GLN A 191 -3.54 7.27 2.59
C GLN A 191 -3.83 7.40 4.07
N ALA A 192 -5.11 7.46 4.45
CA ALA A 192 -5.52 7.60 5.84
C ALA A 192 -6.70 6.66 6.16
N LEU A 193 -6.51 5.86 7.21
CA LEU A 193 -7.47 4.85 7.66
C LEU A 193 -7.71 4.97 9.16
N ILE A 194 -8.93 5.34 9.53
CA ILE A 194 -9.34 5.50 10.92
C ILE A 194 -10.35 4.41 11.28
N LEU A 195 -9.93 3.47 12.11
CA LEU A 195 -10.72 2.32 12.60
C LEU A 195 -10.88 2.35 14.12
N GLU A 196 -10.61 3.49 14.74
CA GLU A 196 -10.71 3.71 16.19
C GLU A 196 -12.12 3.40 16.73
N ASP A 197 -12.25 2.95 17.99
CA ASP A 197 -13.56 2.63 18.59
C ASP A 197 -14.35 1.61 17.75
N ASN A 198 -13.80 0.41 17.57
CA ASN A 198 -14.46 -0.72 16.92
C ASN A 198 -14.23 -2.00 17.75
N GLU A 199 -14.61 -3.16 17.20
CA GLU A 199 -14.51 -4.46 17.89
C GLU A 199 -13.51 -5.40 17.20
N LEU A 200 -12.54 -4.85 16.44
CA LEU A 200 -11.59 -5.63 15.66
C LEU A 200 -10.64 -6.42 16.57
N THR A 201 -10.43 -7.69 16.23
CA THR A 201 -9.48 -8.58 16.94
C THR A 201 -8.26 -8.95 16.09
N LYS A 202 -8.38 -8.84 14.76
CA LYS A 202 -7.34 -9.17 13.78
C LYS A 202 -7.48 -8.31 12.51
N LEU A 203 -6.38 -8.19 11.78
CA LEU A 203 -6.34 -7.64 10.42
C LEU A 203 -6.26 -8.80 9.41
N PRO A 204 -6.85 -8.67 8.21
CA PRO A 204 -6.68 -9.65 7.14
C PRO A 204 -5.24 -9.65 6.61
N GLU A 205 -4.77 -10.77 6.04
CA GLU A 205 -3.40 -10.87 5.52
C GLU A 205 -3.11 -9.83 4.44
N SER A 206 -4.06 -9.54 3.54
CA SER A 206 -3.89 -8.51 2.50
C SER A 206 -3.64 -7.10 3.06
N PHE A 207 -3.90 -6.84 4.35
CA PHE A 207 -3.69 -5.53 4.95
C PHE A 207 -2.23 -5.05 4.82
N GLN A 208 -1.26 -5.97 4.76
CA GLN A 208 0.15 -5.64 4.53
C GLN A 208 0.43 -5.02 3.15
N GLU A 209 -0.52 -5.12 2.21
CA GLU A 209 -0.39 -4.60 0.85
C GLU A 209 -0.78 -3.12 0.71
N LEU A 210 -1.26 -2.47 1.79
CA LEU A 210 -1.65 -1.05 1.81
C LEU A 210 -0.42 -0.13 1.86
N THR A 211 0.38 -0.13 0.79
CA THR A 211 1.71 0.52 0.78
C THR A 211 1.70 2.04 0.85
N ASN A 212 0.55 2.69 0.62
CA ASN A 212 0.38 4.14 0.59
C ASN A 212 -0.24 4.74 1.86
N VAL A 213 -0.54 3.93 2.90
CA VAL A 213 -1.12 4.43 4.15
C VAL A 213 -0.06 5.19 4.95
N HIS A 214 -0.34 6.46 5.25
CA HIS A 214 0.47 7.36 6.05
C HIS A 214 -0.07 7.49 7.48
N GLU A 215 -1.39 7.45 7.63
CA GLU A 215 -2.10 7.56 8.92
C GLU A 215 -2.98 6.34 9.16
N LEU A 216 -2.73 5.64 10.27
CA LEU A 216 -3.52 4.51 10.72
C LEU A 216 -3.89 4.67 12.19
N SER A 217 -5.19 4.63 12.49
CA SER A 217 -5.68 4.53 13.87
C SER A 217 -6.46 3.24 14.08
N LEU A 218 -5.95 2.37 14.95
CA LEU A 218 -6.58 1.13 15.42
C LEU A 218 -6.93 1.21 16.92
N ALA A 219 -6.86 2.41 17.51
CA ALA A 219 -7.08 2.60 18.93
C ALA A 219 -8.46 2.13 19.38
N ARG A 220 -8.57 1.68 20.63
CA ARG A 220 -9.83 1.24 21.26
C ARG A 220 -10.56 0.19 20.41
N ASN A 221 -9.83 -0.89 20.13
CA ASN A 221 -10.32 -2.14 19.55
C ASN A 221 -10.03 -3.30 20.53
N ASN A 222 -10.14 -4.53 20.05
CA ASN A 222 -9.94 -5.76 20.83
C ASN A 222 -8.67 -6.53 20.40
N PHE A 223 -7.63 -5.83 19.92
CA PHE A 223 -6.37 -6.48 19.55
C PHE A 223 -5.61 -6.95 20.79
N GLU A 224 -5.50 -8.27 20.99
CA GLU A 224 -4.71 -8.84 22.09
C GLU A 224 -3.20 -8.78 21.84
N ARG A 225 -2.79 -8.63 20.57
CA ARG A 225 -1.40 -8.52 20.13
C ARG A 225 -1.27 -7.43 19.06
N ILE A 226 -0.13 -6.76 18.99
CA ILE A 226 0.16 -5.83 17.90
C ILE A 226 0.08 -6.60 16.56
N PRO A 227 -0.80 -6.20 15.62
CA PRO A 227 -0.97 -6.93 14.35
C PRO A 227 0.32 -6.91 13.51
N GLY A 228 0.81 -8.09 13.11
CA GLY A 228 2.02 -8.23 12.31
C GLY A 228 1.91 -7.63 10.91
N GLN A 229 0.69 -7.57 10.36
CA GLN A 229 0.39 -7.05 9.03
C GLN A 229 0.73 -5.56 8.88
N ILE A 230 0.79 -4.80 9.98
CA ILE A 230 1.15 -3.37 9.97
C ILE A 230 2.59 -3.16 9.45
N TRP A 231 3.46 -4.18 9.54
CA TRP A 231 4.83 -4.09 9.02
C TRP A 231 4.89 -3.74 7.52
N GLY A 232 3.89 -4.16 6.74
CA GLY A 232 3.83 -3.91 5.29
C GLY A 232 3.53 -2.46 4.91
N LEU A 233 3.09 -1.63 5.86
CA LEU A 233 2.74 -0.22 5.64
C LEU A 233 3.99 0.66 5.59
N LYS A 234 4.71 0.58 4.47
CA LYS A 234 6.02 1.24 4.29
C LYS A 234 5.99 2.77 4.35
N SER A 235 4.82 3.38 4.13
CA SER A 235 4.64 4.85 4.12
C SER A 235 4.10 5.40 5.44
N LEU A 236 3.90 4.54 6.44
CA LEU A 236 3.25 4.88 7.70
C LEU A 236 4.10 5.84 8.54
N ASN A 237 3.52 6.98 8.90
CA ASN A 237 4.16 8.00 9.74
C ASN A 237 3.32 8.46 10.94
N GLN A 238 2.04 8.06 10.98
CA GLN A 238 1.16 8.25 12.12
C GLN A 238 0.44 6.94 12.42
N LEU A 239 0.64 6.42 13.63
CA LEU A 239 0.06 5.15 14.09
C LEU A 239 -0.49 5.34 15.50
N ASN A 240 -1.77 5.02 15.69
CA ASN A 240 -2.39 4.97 17.01
C ASN A 240 -2.91 3.56 17.31
N LEU A 241 -2.39 2.94 18.37
CA LEU A 241 -2.78 1.60 18.83
C LEU A 241 -3.41 1.62 20.23
N ASP A 242 -3.59 2.80 20.83
CA ASP A 242 -3.94 2.95 22.24
C ASP A 242 -5.27 2.30 22.63
N GLY A 243 -5.41 1.85 23.86
CA GLY A 243 -6.68 1.31 24.37
C GLY A 243 -7.07 -0.06 23.80
N ASN A 244 -6.12 -0.82 23.27
CA ASN A 244 -6.26 -2.24 22.98
C ASN A 244 -5.74 -3.10 24.15
N PRO A 245 -6.23 -4.34 24.35
CA PRO A 245 -5.85 -5.23 25.44
C PRO A 245 -4.46 -5.89 25.25
N PHE A 246 -3.43 -5.13 24.87
CA PHE A 246 -2.08 -5.65 24.69
C PHE A 246 -1.43 -6.09 26.01
N PRO A 247 -0.61 -7.16 26.02
CA PRO A 247 0.17 -7.54 27.19
C PRO A 247 1.22 -6.47 27.52
N GLN A 248 1.66 -6.41 28.78
CA GLN A 248 2.65 -5.42 29.25
C GLN A 248 3.90 -5.32 28.37
N LYS A 249 4.39 -6.45 27.86
CA LYS A 249 5.56 -6.48 26.95
C LYS A 249 5.36 -5.66 25.67
N GLU A 250 4.14 -5.62 25.13
CA GLU A 250 3.80 -4.87 23.92
C GLU A 250 3.37 -3.45 24.23
N GLN A 251 2.83 -3.19 25.42
CA GLN A 251 2.60 -1.82 25.89
C GLN A 251 3.91 -1.00 25.93
N VAL A 252 5.04 -1.63 26.20
CA VAL A 252 6.36 -0.97 26.12
C VAL A 252 6.75 -0.68 24.65
N ILE A 253 6.30 -1.50 23.70
CA ILE A 253 6.58 -1.34 22.27
C ILE A 253 5.74 -0.23 21.64
N ILE A 254 4.43 -0.17 21.93
CA ILE A 254 3.53 0.83 21.34
C ILE A 254 3.91 2.28 21.70
N ASN A 255 4.61 2.48 22.82
CA ASN A 255 5.10 3.79 23.27
C ASN A 255 6.41 4.21 22.61
N GLN A 256 6.96 3.39 21.70
CA GLN A 256 8.17 3.70 20.95
C GLN A 256 7.84 4.40 19.64
N LYS A 257 8.88 4.82 18.92
CA LYS A 257 8.71 5.35 17.57
C LYS A 257 8.16 4.29 16.64
N ILE A 258 7.44 4.72 15.61
CA ILE A 258 6.79 3.83 14.62
C ILE A 258 7.78 2.86 14.00
N GLU A 259 9.02 3.26 13.74
CA GLU A 259 10.03 2.37 13.15
C GLU A 259 10.32 1.15 14.05
N ASN A 260 10.31 1.34 15.38
CA ASN A 260 10.50 0.25 16.33
C ASN A 260 9.27 -0.66 16.42
N ILE A 261 8.06 -0.09 16.30
CA ILE A 261 6.80 -0.85 16.26
C ILE A 261 6.76 -1.71 14.98
N LEU A 262 7.09 -1.13 13.83
CA LEU A 262 7.17 -1.84 12.56
C LEU A 262 8.25 -2.94 12.60
N GLU A 263 9.40 -2.67 13.22
CA GLU A 263 10.43 -3.69 13.44
C GLU A 263 9.94 -4.82 14.36
N TYR A 264 9.19 -4.48 15.41
CA TYR A 264 8.55 -5.48 16.27
C TYR A 264 7.54 -6.33 15.49
N CYS A 265 6.61 -5.70 14.76
CA CYS A 265 5.65 -6.37 13.89
C CYS A 265 6.38 -7.33 12.96
N ARG A 266 7.42 -6.88 12.26
CA ARG A 266 8.22 -7.74 11.38
C ARG A 266 8.85 -8.94 12.10
N LYS A 267 9.30 -8.79 13.35
CA LYS A 267 9.87 -9.89 14.14
C LYS A 267 8.82 -10.89 14.60
N VAL A 268 7.59 -10.46 14.84
CA VAL A 268 6.51 -11.36 15.27
C VAL A 268 5.71 -11.94 14.11
N THR A 269 5.68 -11.29 12.94
CA THR A 269 5.02 -11.81 11.74
C THR A 269 5.70 -13.12 11.32
N PRO A 270 4.99 -14.23 11.22
CA PRO A 270 5.58 -15.50 10.83
C PRO A 270 6.03 -15.47 9.35
N ILE A 271 7.04 -16.28 9.03
CA ILE A 271 7.68 -16.32 7.71
C ILE A 271 6.96 -17.36 6.85
N HIS A 272 6.61 -16.97 5.63
CA HIS A 272 6.15 -17.88 4.59
C HIS A 272 7.37 -18.31 3.78
N LEU A 273 7.77 -19.57 3.93
CA LEU A 273 8.96 -20.12 3.28
C LEU A 273 8.59 -20.72 1.93
N PHE A 274 9.36 -20.40 0.89
CA PHE A 274 9.34 -21.15 -0.36
C PHE A 274 10.58 -22.02 -0.46
N LEU A 275 10.41 -23.33 -0.45
CA LEU A 275 11.51 -24.28 -0.58
C LEU A 275 11.63 -24.79 -2.02
N CYS A 276 12.76 -24.46 -2.66
CA CYS A 276 13.12 -24.90 -4.01
C CYS A 276 14.18 -26.01 -3.97
N TYR A 277 13.95 -27.08 -4.73
CA TYR A 277 14.90 -28.19 -4.90
C TYR A 277 14.64 -28.99 -6.19
N ASP A 278 15.57 -29.87 -6.55
CA ASP A 278 15.36 -30.86 -7.62
C ASP A 278 14.58 -32.07 -7.08
N ARG A 279 13.48 -32.48 -7.74
CA ARG A 279 12.59 -33.56 -7.24
C ARG A 279 13.36 -34.87 -6.97
N THR A 280 14.41 -35.12 -7.73
CA THR A 280 15.22 -36.35 -7.61
C THR A 280 16.14 -36.34 -6.39
N ASP A 281 16.34 -35.19 -5.77
CA ASP A 281 17.15 -34.99 -4.56
C ASP A 281 16.27 -35.04 -3.27
N TYR A 282 14.96 -35.26 -3.40
CA TYR A 282 14.01 -35.22 -2.29
C TYR A 282 14.39 -36.13 -1.11
N ASP A 283 14.63 -37.41 -1.41
CA ASP A 283 14.97 -38.42 -0.40
C ASP A 283 16.43 -38.27 0.08
N GLU A 284 17.36 -37.98 -0.84
CA GLU A 284 18.78 -37.90 -0.53
C GLU A 284 19.09 -36.79 0.50
N PHE A 285 18.37 -35.68 0.40
CA PHE A 285 18.54 -34.50 1.24
C PHE A 285 17.46 -34.35 2.31
N LYS A 286 16.68 -35.42 2.56
CA LYS A 286 15.67 -35.48 3.63
C LYS A 286 14.74 -34.27 3.62
N VAL A 287 14.31 -33.88 2.43
CA VAL A 287 13.51 -32.65 2.23
C VAL A 287 12.22 -32.70 3.04
N ARG A 288 11.59 -33.88 3.13
CA ARG A 288 10.40 -34.10 3.98
C ARG A 288 10.65 -33.75 5.45
N ASP A 289 11.73 -34.25 6.02
CA ASP A 289 12.04 -34.05 7.43
C ASP A 289 12.37 -32.57 7.72
N MET A 290 13.04 -31.90 6.78
CA MET A 290 13.32 -30.47 6.87
C MET A 290 12.03 -29.64 6.85
N ILE A 291 11.10 -29.92 5.93
CA ILE A 291 9.79 -29.26 5.88
C ILE A 291 9.05 -29.46 7.20
N SER A 292 8.90 -30.70 7.64
CA SER A 292 8.18 -31.02 8.88
C SER A 292 8.84 -30.43 10.13
N TYR A 293 10.15 -30.21 10.13
CA TYR A 293 10.83 -29.51 11.21
C TYR A 293 10.52 -28.01 11.18
N LEU A 294 10.61 -27.38 10.01
CA LEU A 294 10.38 -25.95 9.82
C LEU A 294 8.92 -25.55 10.09
N GLU A 295 7.94 -26.34 9.64
CA GLU A 295 6.50 -26.11 9.90
C GLU A 295 6.11 -26.18 11.38
N ARG A 296 6.96 -26.76 12.23
CA ARG A 296 6.72 -26.84 13.69
C ARG A 296 7.28 -25.64 14.45
N GLN A 297 7.98 -24.73 13.78
CA GLN A 297 8.63 -23.60 14.45
C GLN A 297 7.69 -22.39 14.49
N ASP A 298 7.63 -21.72 15.65
CA ASP A 298 6.71 -20.59 15.89
C ASP A 298 6.92 -19.42 14.91
N GLU A 299 8.12 -19.26 14.36
CA GLU A 299 8.48 -18.18 13.45
C GLU A 299 8.14 -18.46 11.97
N ILE A 300 7.68 -19.67 11.64
CA ILE A 300 7.40 -20.11 10.28
C ILE A 300 5.90 -20.40 10.18
N TYR A 301 5.20 -19.67 9.31
CA TYR A 301 3.76 -19.82 9.12
C TYR A 301 3.45 -21.09 8.31
N ASP A 302 4.09 -21.19 7.15
CA ASP A 302 4.00 -22.33 6.26
C ASP A 302 5.30 -22.51 5.49
N VAL A 303 5.51 -23.73 4.99
CA VAL A 303 6.60 -24.07 4.08
C VAL A 303 5.98 -24.55 2.78
N ARG A 304 5.92 -23.67 1.79
CA ARG A 304 5.42 -24.00 0.46
C ARG A 304 6.51 -24.63 -0.39
N VAL A 305 6.15 -25.70 -1.09
CA VAL A 305 7.03 -26.42 -2.01
C VAL A 305 6.38 -26.44 -3.39
N PHE A 306 7.03 -25.85 -4.39
CA PHE A 306 6.57 -25.90 -5.76
C PHE A 306 7.55 -26.61 -6.66
N THR A 307 7.05 -27.60 -7.36
CA THR A 307 7.87 -28.46 -8.21
C THR A 307 7.45 -28.42 -9.68
N ASP A 308 6.58 -27.49 -10.06
CA ASP A 308 6.08 -27.28 -11.42
C ASP A 308 5.94 -25.78 -11.70
N THR A 309 6.45 -25.28 -12.83
CA THR A 309 6.69 -23.84 -13.08
C THR A 309 5.44 -23.04 -13.45
N GLU A 310 4.42 -23.67 -14.04
CA GLU A 310 3.23 -22.92 -14.51
C GLU A 310 2.36 -22.35 -13.36
N ARG A 311 2.43 -22.93 -12.15
CA ARG A 311 1.69 -22.45 -10.96
C ARG A 311 2.46 -21.48 -10.06
N VAL A 312 3.79 -21.40 -10.18
CA VAL A 312 4.64 -20.60 -9.27
C VAL A 312 4.28 -19.11 -9.28
N LYS A 313 3.82 -18.58 -10.43
CA LYS A 313 3.51 -17.15 -10.58
C LYS A 313 2.30 -16.68 -9.76
N GLN A 314 1.34 -17.55 -9.45
CA GLN A 314 0.14 -17.17 -8.71
C GLN A 314 0.36 -17.24 -7.19
N ASP A 315 1.26 -18.10 -6.72
CA ASP A 315 1.42 -18.39 -5.28
C ASP A 315 2.66 -17.76 -4.62
N ILE A 316 3.57 -17.14 -5.40
CA ILE A 316 4.74 -16.41 -4.86
C ILE A 316 4.33 -15.14 -4.09
N VAL A 317 3.11 -14.64 -4.30
CA VAL A 317 2.61 -13.36 -3.77
C VAL A 317 2.62 -13.32 -2.25
N ASP A 318 2.47 -14.46 -1.57
CA ASP A 318 2.43 -14.54 -0.11
C ASP A 318 3.79 -14.93 0.52
N VAL A 319 4.79 -15.26 -0.28
CA VAL A 319 6.10 -15.74 0.21
C VAL A 319 6.98 -14.55 0.56
N ASN A 320 7.66 -14.61 1.71
CA ASN A 320 8.59 -13.57 2.12
C ASN A 320 10.05 -14.04 2.31
N LEU A 321 10.31 -15.35 2.24
CA LEU A 321 11.68 -15.90 2.25
C LEU A 321 11.80 -17.16 1.38
N PHE A 322 12.76 -17.14 0.45
CA PHE A 322 13.09 -18.24 -0.44
C PHE A 322 14.25 -19.06 0.11
N LEU A 323 14.08 -20.38 0.18
CA LEU A 323 15.07 -21.36 0.61
C LEU A 323 15.46 -22.23 -0.59
N PHE A 324 16.69 -22.08 -1.09
CA PHE A 324 17.17 -22.80 -2.26
C PHE A 324 18.12 -23.93 -1.89
N LEU A 325 17.72 -25.18 -2.13
CA LEU A 325 18.63 -26.32 -2.03
C LEU A 325 19.47 -26.46 -3.30
N ALA A 326 20.71 -25.98 -3.21
CA ALA A 326 21.67 -25.97 -4.29
C ALA A 326 22.41 -27.32 -4.39
N THR A 327 21.93 -28.17 -5.28
CA THR A 327 22.54 -29.45 -5.63
C THR A 327 23.15 -29.37 -7.02
N LYS A 328 23.98 -30.36 -7.37
CA LYS A 328 24.54 -30.45 -8.73
C LYS A 328 23.44 -30.56 -9.80
N ARG A 329 22.30 -31.17 -9.46
CA ARG A 329 21.17 -31.34 -10.39
C ARG A 329 20.35 -30.06 -10.52
N SER A 330 20.03 -29.39 -9.41
CA SER A 330 19.26 -28.15 -9.45
C SER A 330 19.97 -27.03 -10.21
N ILE A 331 21.31 -27.04 -10.24
CA ILE A 331 22.11 -26.06 -11.00
C ILE A 331 22.29 -26.45 -12.46
N LEU A 332 22.58 -27.72 -12.77
CA LEU A 332 23.02 -28.13 -14.12
C LEU A 332 21.91 -28.68 -15.02
N LYS A 333 20.80 -29.17 -14.44
CA LYS A 333 19.81 -29.97 -15.17
C LYS A 333 18.39 -29.44 -15.12
N LYS A 334 18.09 -28.44 -14.26
CA LYS A 334 16.73 -28.04 -13.96
C LYS A 334 16.48 -26.56 -14.28
N SER A 335 15.96 -26.29 -15.47
CA SER A 335 15.58 -24.94 -15.92
C SER A 335 14.58 -24.26 -14.98
N GLU A 336 13.70 -25.05 -14.36
CA GLU A 336 12.69 -24.58 -13.40
C GLU A 336 13.31 -23.86 -12.18
N CYS A 337 14.44 -24.34 -11.66
CA CYS A 337 15.11 -23.70 -10.52
C CYS A 337 15.67 -22.33 -10.90
N ILE A 338 16.17 -22.19 -12.14
CA ILE A 338 16.66 -20.90 -12.67
C ILE A 338 15.51 -19.91 -12.83
N GLU A 339 14.36 -20.37 -13.34
CA GLU A 339 13.15 -19.54 -13.44
C GLU A 339 12.64 -19.08 -12.06
N GLN A 340 12.67 -19.97 -11.06
CA GLN A 340 12.29 -19.64 -9.68
C GLN A 340 13.25 -18.63 -9.02
N ILE A 341 14.56 -18.78 -9.25
CA ILE A 341 15.56 -17.79 -8.82
C ILE A 341 15.30 -16.44 -9.48
N LYS A 342 14.97 -16.42 -10.78
CA LYS A 342 14.63 -15.18 -11.48
C LYS A 342 13.36 -14.53 -10.90
N LEU A 343 12.32 -15.32 -10.63
CA LEU A 343 11.09 -14.83 -9.98
C LEU A 343 11.36 -14.25 -8.59
N CYS A 344 12.23 -14.88 -7.80
CA CYS A 344 12.66 -14.39 -6.49
C CYS A 344 13.32 -13.01 -6.61
N HIS A 345 14.23 -12.84 -7.59
CA HIS A 345 14.88 -11.56 -7.86
C HIS A 345 13.91 -10.49 -8.37
N ASP A 346 13.04 -10.85 -9.32
CA ASP A 346 12.04 -9.93 -9.91
C ASP A 346 11.05 -9.41 -8.84
N ASN A 347 10.82 -10.17 -7.77
CA ASN A 347 9.94 -9.82 -6.65
C ASN A 347 10.70 -9.37 -5.37
N ASN A 348 12.02 -9.21 -5.43
CA ASN A 348 12.87 -8.76 -4.32
C ASN A 348 12.68 -9.57 -3.01
N LEU A 349 12.55 -10.89 -3.14
CA LEU A 349 12.42 -11.81 -2.00
C LEU A 349 13.82 -12.10 -1.41
N GLY A 350 13.90 -12.27 -0.08
CA GLY A 350 15.14 -12.75 0.53
C GLY A 350 15.42 -14.20 0.15
N MET A 351 16.70 -14.54 -0.07
CA MET A 351 17.11 -15.88 -0.46
C MET A 351 18.19 -16.44 0.48
N ILE A 352 17.95 -17.64 1.01
CA ILE A 352 18.90 -18.51 1.71
C ILE A 352 19.27 -19.67 0.80
N VAL A 353 20.55 -19.82 0.50
CA VAL A 353 21.09 -20.89 -0.34
C VAL A 353 21.74 -21.96 0.52
N LEU A 354 21.17 -23.16 0.46
CA LEU A 354 21.65 -24.37 1.10
C LEU A 354 22.58 -25.12 0.14
N GLN A 355 23.88 -24.93 0.29
CA GLN A 355 24.87 -25.51 -0.61
C GLN A 355 25.14 -26.98 -0.26
N ALA A 356 24.76 -27.89 -1.16
CA ALA A 356 25.11 -29.30 -1.06
C ALA A 356 26.45 -29.60 -1.77
N LYS A 357 27.33 -30.41 -1.15
CA LYS A 357 28.55 -30.88 -1.84
C LYS A 357 28.17 -31.79 -3.03
N PRO A 358 28.86 -31.68 -4.20
CA PRO A 358 30.08 -30.90 -4.47
C PRO A 358 29.83 -29.55 -5.15
N VAL A 359 28.63 -28.95 -5.05
CA VAL A 359 28.39 -27.61 -5.61
C VAL A 359 29.38 -26.63 -5.01
N THR A 360 29.93 -25.72 -5.82
CA THR A 360 30.78 -24.61 -5.38
C THR A 360 30.07 -23.28 -5.56
N TRP A 361 30.50 -22.25 -4.83
CA TRP A 361 30.01 -20.88 -5.03
C TRP A 361 30.26 -20.36 -6.45
N MET A 362 31.29 -20.86 -7.15
CA MET A 362 31.53 -20.50 -8.55
C MET A 362 30.44 -21.06 -9.48
N ASN A 363 29.90 -22.25 -9.18
CA ASN A 363 28.76 -22.80 -9.92
C ASN A 363 27.48 -21.98 -9.68
N LEU A 364 27.26 -21.52 -8.45
CA LEU A 364 26.10 -20.69 -8.12
C LEU A 364 26.15 -19.31 -8.79
N LYS A 365 27.35 -18.72 -8.88
CA LYS A 365 27.56 -17.49 -9.65
C LYS A 365 27.17 -17.64 -11.13
N SER A 366 27.29 -18.82 -11.74
CA SER A 366 26.90 -18.99 -13.15
C SER A 366 25.37 -18.95 -13.39
N ILE A 367 24.55 -19.00 -12.33
CA ILE A 367 23.09 -18.96 -12.41
C ILE A 367 22.50 -17.72 -11.71
N ASN A 368 23.25 -16.61 -11.65
CA ASN A 368 22.83 -15.35 -11.04
C ASN A 368 22.53 -15.41 -9.53
N VAL A 369 23.24 -16.27 -8.81
CA VAL A 369 23.20 -16.32 -7.34
C VAL A 369 24.42 -15.55 -6.82
N HIS A 370 24.24 -14.24 -6.63
CA HIS A 370 25.24 -13.33 -6.09
C HIS A 370 24.56 -12.38 -5.09
N ASN A 371 24.88 -12.51 -3.79
CA ASN A 371 24.40 -11.70 -2.65
C ASN A 371 23.31 -12.34 -1.78
N GLU A 372 23.18 -13.67 -1.85
CA GLU A 372 22.31 -14.47 -1.02
C GLU A 372 22.98 -14.89 0.27
N LEU A 373 22.14 -15.25 1.24
CA LEU A 373 22.56 -15.84 2.49
C LEU A 373 22.99 -17.28 2.28
N ARG A 374 24.07 -17.69 2.93
CA ARG A 374 24.80 -18.91 2.58
C ARG A 374 24.83 -19.85 3.77
N LEU A 375 24.40 -21.08 3.56
CA LEU A 375 24.47 -22.13 4.56
C LEU A 375 24.91 -23.44 3.92
N ASP A 376 25.91 -24.10 4.50
CA ASP A 376 26.33 -25.42 4.03
C ASP A 376 25.35 -26.49 4.52
N TYR A 377 24.88 -27.34 3.61
CA TYR A 377 24.09 -28.50 3.98
C TYR A 377 24.98 -29.59 4.58
N LEU A 378 24.70 -29.98 5.83
CA LEU A 378 25.50 -30.98 6.56
C LEU A 378 24.74 -32.29 6.72
N LYS A 379 24.91 -33.20 5.73
CA LYS A 379 24.23 -34.52 5.72
C LYS A 379 24.49 -35.36 6.97
N TYR A 380 25.71 -35.32 7.50
CA TYR A 380 26.15 -36.12 8.64
C TYR A 380 25.72 -35.56 10.00
N ASP A 381 25.30 -34.30 10.04
CA ASP A 381 24.75 -33.63 11.22
C ASP A 381 23.46 -32.90 10.84
N PHE A 382 22.46 -33.69 10.42
CA PHE A 382 21.21 -33.14 9.89
C PHE A 382 20.42 -32.37 10.96
N ASN A 383 20.42 -32.83 12.22
CA ASN A 383 19.71 -32.15 13.30
C ASN A 383 20.41 -30.83 13.69
N GLY A 384 21.75 -30.83 13.80
CA GLY A 384 22.50 -29.60 14.02
C GLY A 384 22.34 -28.62 12.84
N PHE A 385 22.31 -29.12 11.61
CA PHE A 385 21.97 -28.33 10.44
C PHE A 385 20.58 -27.70 10.53
N LEU A 386 19.54 -28.45 10.91
CA LEU A 386 18.18 -27.90 11.04
C LEU A 386 18.09 -26.82 12.13
N SER A 387 18.77 -27.02 13.27
CA SER A 387 18.88 -26.00 14.31
C SER A 387 19.59 -24.74 13.78
N ASN A 388 20.73 -24.91 13.12
CA ASN A 388 21.49 -23.80 12.55
C ASN A 388 20.71 -23.08 11.45
N LEU A 389 19.98 -23.80 10.59
CA LEU A 389 19.10 -23.22 9.57
C LEU A 389 18.01 -22.39 10.23
N TYR A 390 17.42 -22.89 11.32
CA TYR A 390 16.40 -22.15 12.04
C TYR A 390 16.96 -20.90 12.71
N ASP A 391 18.11 -21.00 13.38
CA ASP A 391 18.82 -19.84 13.94
C ASP A 391 19.15 -18.82 12.84
N PHE A 392 19.49 -19.30 11.64
CA PHE A 392 19.75 -18.47 10.47
C PHE A 392 18.48 -17.75 10.00
N ILE A 393 17.34 -18.44 9.92
CA ILE A 393 16.04 -17.85 9.57
C ILE A 393 15.61 -16.83 10.63
N GLN A 394 15.79 -17.13 11.92
CA GLN A 394 15.53 -16.19 13.00
C GLN A 394 16.45 -14.96 12.92
N THR A 395 17.73 -15.16 12.60
CA THR A 395 18.70 -14.07 12.41
C THR A 395 18.31 -13.21 11.21
N TYR A 396 17.99 -13.82 10.07
CA TYR A 396 17.46 -13.14 8.91
C TYR A 396 16.21 -12.31 9.28
N LYS A 397 15.24 -12.90 9.97
CA LYS A 397 14.04 -12.22 10.46
C LYS A 397 14.37 -10.98 11.29
N ARG A 398 15.34 -11.10 12.20
CA ARG A 398 15.85 -10.01 13.05
C ARG A 398 16.59 -8.93 12.22
N GLU A 399 17.34 -9.32 11.20
CA GLU A 399 18.32 -8.49 10.48
C GLU A 399 17.90 -7.93 9.12
N VAL A 400 16.68 -8.18 8.64
CA VAL A 400 16.12 -7.56 7.41
C VAL A 400 16.08 -6.00 7.45
N ASN A 401 16.61 -5.32 8.48
CA ASN A 401 16.92 -3.87 8.49
C ASN A 401 18.44 -3.53 8.57
N THR A 402 19.33 -4.50 8.76
CA THR A 402 20.78 -4.29 8.81
C THR A 402 21.46 -4.49 7.46
N PHE A 403 20.87 -5.25 6.54
CA PHE A 403 21.41 -5.43 5.18
C PHE A 403 21.24 -4.18 4.29
N ASN A 404 20.15 -3.42 4.47
CA ASN A 404 19.95 -2.16 3.76
C ASN A 404 20.86 -1.04 4.23
N LYS A 405 21.42 -1.08 5.45
CA LYS A 405 22.36 -0.03 5.89
C LYS A 405 23.69 -0.12 5.16
N TYR A 406 24.16 -1.32 4.82
CA TYR A 406 25.40 -1.49 4.05
C TYR A 406 25.20 -1.22 2.58
N ILE A 407 24.08 -1.67 1.98
CA ILE A 407 23.77 -1.40 0.57
C ILE A 407 23.40 0.08 0.36
N ALA A 408 22.59 0.69 1.23
CA ALA A 408 22.29 2.13 1.14
C ALA A 408 23.51 3.00 1.45
N LYS A 409 24.39 2.59 2.37
CA LYS A 409 25.68 3.27 2.58
C LYS A 409 26.59 3.11 1.36
N PHE A 410 26.61 1.94 0.73
CA PHE A 410 27.36 1.68 -0.48
C PHE A 410 26.84 2.49 -1.68
N GLU A 411 25.53 2.49 -1.94
CA GLU A 411 24.90 3.27 -3.01
C GLU A 411 24.99 4.78 -2.75
N ARG A 412 24.88 5.24 -1.49
CA ARG A 412 25.13 6.64 -1.13
C ARG A 412 26.59 7.03 -1.37
N ASN A 413 27.55 6.17 -1.01
CA ASN A 413 28.96 6.40 -1.29
C ASN A 413 29.26 6.41 -2.79
N LYS A 414 28.64 5.50 -3.56
CA LYS A 414 28.76 5.43 -5.02
C LYS A 414 28.18 6.67 -5.69
N LEU A 415 27.04 7.18 -5.23
CA LEU A 415 26.46 8.43 -5.70
C LEU A 415 27.38 9.62 -5.38
N LEU A 416 27.92 9.69 -4.15
CA LEU A 416 28.86 10.74 -3.74
C LEU A 416 30.13 10.73 -4.62
N ILE A 417 30.71 9.54 -4.85
CA ILE A 417 31.89 9.36 -5.71
C ILE A 417 31.57 9.77 -7.14
N LYS A 418 30.40 9.39 -7.66
CA LYS A 418 29.96 9.80 -9.00
C LYS A 418 29.83 11.32 -9.10
N THR A 419 29.19 11.97 -8.13
CA THR A 419 29.06 13.43 -8.09
C THR A 419 30.43 14.13 -8.03
N TYR A 420 31.36 13.63 -7.21
CA TYR A 420 32.73 14.17 -7.18
C TYR A 420 33.47 13.99 -8.51
N LEU A 421 33.32 12.84 -9.17
CA LEU A 421 33.91 12.61 -10.49
C LEU A 421 33.30 13.56 -11.53
N ASP A 422 31.98 13.74 -11.49
CA ASP A 422 31.29 14.66 -12.40
C ASP A 422 31.72 16.12 -12.15
N GLU A 423 31.90 16.55 -10.90
CA GLU A 423 32.45 17.87 -10.55
C GLU A 423 33.89 18.04 -11.06
N ILE A 424 34.73 17.02 -10.91
CA ILE A 424 36.11 17.05 -11.41
C ILE A 424 36.11 17.14 -12.93
N ILE A 425 35.38 16.26 -13.63
CA ILE A 425 35.32 16.21 -15.10
C ILE A 425 34.80 17.53 -15.67
N ASN A 426 33.83 18.16 -15.02
CA ASN A 426 33.26 19.44 -15.47
C ASN A 426 34.00 20.68 -14.92
N SER A 427 35.11 20.50 -14.20
CA SER A 427 35.90 21.63 -13.68
C SER A 427 36.75 22.27 -14.78
N LYS A 428 36.92 23.59 -14.71
CA LYS A 428 37.81 24.34 -15.63
C LYS A 428 39.26 23.87 -15.51
N GLU A 429 39.66 23.35 -14.36
CA GLU A 429 40.97 22.76 -14.11
C GLU A 429 41.15 21.44 -14.89
N PHE A 430 40.14 20.57 -14.89
CA PHE A 430 40.17 19.35 -15.70
C PHE A 430 40.12 19.66 -17.18
N GLU A 431 39.30 20.60 -17.62
CA GLU A 431 39.26 21.05 -19.01
C GLU A 431 40.63 21.57 -19.47
N LYS A 432 41.28 22.43 -18.68
CA LYS A 432 42.65 22.90 -18.94
C LYS A 432 43.66 21.75 -19.00
N TYR A 433 43.58 20.81 -18.08
CA TYR A 433 44.48 19.65 -18.07
C TYR A 433 44.23 18.74 -19.28
N TYR A 434 42.97 18.47 -19.60
CA TYR A 434 42.54 17.65 -20.72
C TYR A 434 43.06 18.24 -22.03
N PHE A 435 42.89 19.54 -22.26
CA PHE A 435 43.46 20.19 -23.44
C PHE A 435 44.99 20.17 -23.46
N ALA A 436 45.65 20.39 -22.31
CA ALA A 436 47.11 20.37 -22.23
C ALA A 436 47.73 18.98 -22.46
N ASN A 437 46.96 17.90 -22.22
CA ASN A 437 47.41 16.52 -22.33
C ASN A 437 46.56 15.68 -23.30
N TYR A 438 45.82 16.34 -24.20
CA TYR A 438 44.80 15.73 -25.04
C TYR A 438 45.35 14.56 -25.84
N LEU A 439 46.50 14.75 -26.50
CA LEU A 439 47.14 13.71 -27.31
C LEU A 439 47.52 12.50 -26.47
N LEU A 440 48.14 12.70 -25.30
CA LEU A 440 48.53 11.61 -24.41
C LEU A 440 47.32 10.83 -23.86
N ILE A 441 46.23 11.53 -23.57
CA ILE A 441 44.98 10.91 -23.13
C ILE A 441 44.31 10.15 -24.30
N SER A 442 44.30 10.73 -25.50
CA SER A 442 43.75 10.11 -26.71
C SER A 442 44.50 8.83 -27.07
N ASP A 443 45.83 8.87 -27.12
CA ASP A 443 46.67 7.71 -27.43
C ASP A 443 46.46 6.59 -26.41
N ALA A 444 46.37 6.94 -25.12
CA ALA A 444 46.09 5.97 -24.07
C ALA A 444 44.68 5.36 -24.17
N LEU A 445 43.68 6.14 -24.61
CA LEU A 445 42.33 5.61 -24.85
C LEU A 445 42.29 4.69 -26.08
N GLU A 446 43.08 4.97 -27.12
CA GLU A 446 43.23 4.09 -28.29
C GLU A 446 43.97 2.79 -27.95
N GLU A 447 44.90 2.83 -26.99
CA GLU A 447 45.59 1.64 -26.45
C GLU A 447 44.70 0.79 -25.53
N MET A 448 43.47 1.22 -25.19
CA MET A 448 42.59 0.43 -24.33
C MET A 448 42.08 -0.81 -25.06
N GLY A 449 42.68 -1.96 -24.75
CA GLY A 449 42.20 -3.27 -25.16
C GLY A 449 40.85 -3.64 -24.54
N ASN A 450 40.23 -4.70 -25.07
CA ASN A 450 38.96 -5.21 -24.55
C ASN A 450 39.11 -5.96 -23.20
N ASP A 451 40.33 -6.31 -22.80
CA ASP A 451 40.57 -6.98 -21.51
C ASP A 451 40.57 -6.01 -20.32
N SER A 452 40.04 -6.49 -19.20
CA SER A 452 39.94 -5.70 -17.96
C SER A 452 41.30 -5.41 -17.31
N THR A 453 42.29 -6.28 -17.51
CA THR A 453 43.63 -6.15 -16.92
C THR A 453 44.47 -5.14 -17.70
N GLU A 454 44.41 -5.19 -19.04
CA GLU A 454 45.05 -4.20 -19.91
C GLU A 454 44.49 -2.79 -19.67
N ARG A 455 43.16 -2.67 -19.54
CA ARG A 455 42.51 -1.40 -19.16
C ARG A 455 42.99 -0.88 -17.81
N ALA A 456 43.11 -1.74 -16.80
CA ALA A 456 43.61 -1.33 -15.49
C ALA A 456 45.07 -0.83 -15.55
N ILE A 457 45.92 -1.43 -16.39
CA ILE A 457 47.31 -1.00 -16.59
C ILE A 457 47.38 0.37 -17.27
N VAL A 458 46.62 0.57 -18.34
CA VAL A 458 46.55 1.84 -19.07
C VAL A 458 46.00 2.96 -18.18
N ILE A 459 44.90 2.69 -17.45
CA ILE A 459 44.31 3.62 -16.47
C ILE A 459 45.34 3.96 -15.38
N ARG A 460 46.09 2.97 -14.88
CA ARG A 460 47.13 3.21 -13.87
C ARG A 460 48.26 4.08 -14.40
N LYS A 461 48.74 3.87 -15.64
CA LYS A 461 49.75 4.73 -16.27
C LYS A 461 49.25 6.17 -16.43
N LEU A 462 47.99 6.33 -16.85
CA LEU A 462 47.34 7.64 -16.88
C LEU A 462 47.34 8.25 -15.48
N PHE A 463 46.81 7.57 -14.45
CA PHE A 463 46.78 8.07 -13.07
C PHE A 463 48.17 8.38 -12.49
N GLU A 464 49.20 7.60 -12.81
CA GLU A 464 50.59 7.87 -12.39
C GLU A 464 51.15 9.13 -13.07
N SER A 465 50.72 9.44 -14.31
CA SER A 465 51.01 10.71 -14.98
C SER A 465 50.22 11.90 -14.40
N PHE A 466 49.01 11.66 -13.86
CA PHE A 466 48.22 12.64 -13.09
C PHE A 466 48.79 12.88 -11.68
N GLY A 467 49.36 11.85 -11.03
CA GLY A 467 49.57 11.74 -9.58
C GLY A 467 50.76 12.46 -8.95
N ARG A 468 51.41 13.45 -9.60
CA ARG A 468 52.44 14.27 -8.91
C ARG A 468 51.97 15.66 -8.47
N LYS A 469 50.73 16.06 -8.75
CA LYS A 469 50.20 17.36 -8.33
C LYS A 469 48.70 17.31 -8.00
N ARG A 470 48.30 16.54 -6.99
CA ARG A 470 47.21 16.88 -6.05
C ARG A 470 47.12 15.84 -4.95
#